data_AF-A0A1H5U4W0-F1
#
_entry.id   AF-A0A1H5U4W0-F1
#
_cell.length_a   1.000
_cell.length_b   1.000
_cell.length_c   1.000
_cell.angle_alpha   90.00
_cell.angle_beta   90.00
_cell.angle_gamma   90.00
#
_symmetry.space_group_name_H-M   'P 1'
#
loop_
_entity.id
_entity.type
_entity.pdbx_description
1 polymer ?
#
loop_
_entity_poly.entity_id
_entity_poly.type
_entity_poly.pdbx_seq_one_letter_code
_entity_poly.pdbx_strand_id
1 'polypeptide(L)'
;MRPHVELIQEDDYVWHGAELINGEGRASERRLSVDEEDGSSSLRIDFHTDWGRGPGIHHANSEYYVLEGSMTYGGRKIGKGGYVYAPKGVPTDAITFAEGTRILHYREYGDAGFDRVDSLAHPRWEGAREDVIVIDSEAMQWDAVPNPGPMPGLFIKYLHVDPVTGFYTRLVHAQEGWADHRLAHHPCYEEAYTTQGHMEYNFGTLDLGTYFFRPARVKHGHFTTMEGGATWLLRSDGELQNWYTQNEWLRWGGEAVNYGPEGGRMRWSQSSHDLGSGPTWRSEKDIADLTASWQFQRDQGQPDARYTQHGQGVDRSILAIAKALDAARLQGGHGDDHGHSHDHDHDHEHSHDVPALDWGADPASLEHADERTDSGAHNWAQGRAWKPGDHIPAPIISSLPVRSRSRGRWDGDGM
;
A
#
# COMPACT_ATOMS: atom_id res chain seq x y z
N MET A 1 -11.59 -1.47 10.72
CA MET A 1 -10.91 -1.20 9.45
C MET A 1 -9.71 -0.26 9.61
N ARG A 2 -8.53 -0.66 9.13
CA ARG A 2 -7.32 0.17 9.16
C ARG A 2 -7.34 1.26 8.08
N PRO A 3 -7.12 2.55 8.42
CA PRO A 3 -7.09 3.63 7.44
C PRO A 3 -5.83 3.56 6.57
N HIS A 4 -5.92 4.08 5.34
CA HIS A 4 -4.77 4.23 4.45
C HIS A 4 -3.77 5.25 5.02
N VAL A 5 -2.55 4.79 5.25
CA VAL A 5 -1.37 5.60 5.57
C VAL A 5 -0.40 5.48 4.40
N GLU A 6 -0.02 6.58 3.74
CA GLU A 6 0.90 6.47 2.59
C GLU A 6 2.35 6.75 2.98
N LEU A 7 2.64 7.84 3.69
CA LEU A 7 4.01 8.17 4.14
C LEU A 7 3.97 8.98 5.42
N ILE A 8 4.10 8.33 6.56
CA ILE A 8 4.32 9.05 7.81
C ILE A 8 5.68 8.63 8.37
N GLN A 9 6.55 9.61 8.53
CA GLN A 9 7.82 9.40 9.18
C GLN A 9 7.61 9.35 10.69
N GLU A 10 8.33 8.45 11.36
CA GLU A 10 8.08 8.14 12.76
C GLU A 10 8.04 9.37 13.69
N ASP A 11 8.83 10.42 13.40
CA ASP A 11 8.91 11.65 14.21
C ASP A 11 7.62 12.45 14.26
N ASP A 12 6.75 12.29 13.27
CA ASP A 12 5.45 12.94 13.21
C ASP A 12 4.38 12.22 14.05
N TYR A 13 4.65 11.00 14.52
CA TYR A 13 3.75 10.30 15.42
C TYR A 13 3.92 10.74 16.88
N VAL A 14 2.77 10.83 17.55
CA VAL A 14 2.70 11.15 18.97
C VAL A 14 2.98 9.92 19.83
N TRP A 15 3.55 10.15 21.02
CA TRP A 15 3.88 9.12 21.97
C TRP A 15 2.72 8.81 22.92
N HIS A 16 2.54 7.53 23.21
CA HIS A 16 1.63 6.99 24.21
C HIS A 16 2.39 6.09 25.19
N GLY A 17 1.77 5.76 26.34
CA GLY A 17 2.28 4.64 27.15
C GLY A 17 2.08 3.33 26.39
N ALA A 18 3.08 2.45 26.39
CA ALA A 18 2.99 1.20 25.64
C ALA A 18 1.96 0.24 26.25
N GLU A 19 1.08 -0.31 25.41
CA GLU A 19 0.05 -1.27 25.81
C GLU A 19 0.59 -2.71 25.88
N LEU A 20 1.56 -2.93 26.77
CA LEU A 20 2.16 -4.24 26.99
C LEU A 20 1.64 -4.86 28.31
N ILE A 21 0.41 -5.35 28.25
CA ILE A 21 -0.33 -5.88 29.41
C ILE A 21 0.48 -6.97 30.12
N ASN A 22 0.44 -6.94 31.45
CA ASN A 22 1.08 -7.91 32.34
C ASN A 22 2.63 -7.91 32.34
N GLY A 23 3.26 -6.94 31.69
CA GLY A 23 4.71 -6.72 31.80
C GLY A 23 5.12 -5.75 32.90
N GLU A 24 6.39 -5.79 33.25
CA GLU A 24 7.05 -4.94 34.24
C GLU A 24 8.13 -4.12 33.56
N GLY A 25 8.25 -2.84 33.89
CA GLY A 25 9.14 -1.88 33.24
C GLY A 25 8.38 -0.73 32.59
N ARG A 26 9.10 0.24 32.00
CA ARG A 26 8.51 1.41 31.33
C ARG A 26 8.81 1.36 29.83
N ALA A 27 7.77 1.57 29.03
CA ALA A 27 7.90 1.70 27.58
C ALA A 27 6.88 2.73 27.05
N SER A 28 7.20 3.34 25.91
CA SER A 28 6.27 4.19 25.15
C SER A 28 6.07 3.64 23.76
N GLU A 29 4.92 3.93 23.15
CA GLU A 29 4.59 3.49 21.80
C GLU A 29 4.18 4.67 20.90
N ARG A 30 4.48 4.52 19.60
CA ARG A 30 3.88 5.28 18.51
C ARG A 30 2.95 4.33 17.75
N ARG A 31 1.71 4.74 17.55
CA ARG A 31 0.68 3.97 16.86
C ARG A 31 0.72 4.28 15.37
N LEU A 32 1.37 3.41 14.60
CA LEU A 32 1.64 3.66 13.18
C LEU A 32 0.37 3.53 12.34
N SER A 33 -0.43 2.50 12.64
CA SER A 33 -1.79 2.32 12.12
C SER A 33 -2.55 1.37 13.06
N VAL A 34 -3.84 1.63 13.25
CA VAL A 34 -4.71 0.94 14.21
C VAL A 34 -6.05 0.65 13.56
N ASP A 35 -6.56 -0.55 13.80
CA ASP A 35 -7.93 -0.93 13.56
C ASP A 35 -8.72 -0.75 14.86
N GLU A 36 -9.64 0.22 14.89
CA GLU A 36 -10.47 0.48 16.07
C GLU A 36 -11.57 -0.57 16.28
N GLU A 37 -11.85 -1.43 15.29
CA GLU A 37 -12.93 -2.42 15.38
C GLU A 37 -12.48 -3.71 16.06
N ASP A 38 -11.25 -4.17 15.80
CA ASP A 38 -10.75 -5.45 16.33
C ASP A 38 -9.46 -5.34 17.18
N GLY A 39 -8.83 -4.15 17.22
CA GLY A 39 -7.60 -3.90 17.97
C GLY A 39 -6.30 -4.17 17.21
N SER A 40 -6.37 -4.62 15.96
CA SER A 40 -5.19 -4.84 15.12
C SER A 40 -4.37 -3.56 15.00
N SER A 41 -3.05 -3.65 15.12
CA SER A 41 -2.20 -2.47 15.22
C SER A 41 -0.75 -2.73 14.83
N SER A 42 -0.16 -1.75 14.15
CA SER A 42 1.28 -1.65 13.89
C SER A 42 1.86 -0.56 14.79
N LEU A 43 2.84 -0.91 15.60
CA LEU A 43 3.38 -0.06 16.65
C LEU A 43 4.91 0.03 16.55
N ARG A 44 5.45 1.18 16.91
CA ARG A 44 6.87 1.34 17.27
C ARG A 44 6.96 1.51 18.78
N ILE A 45 7.79 0.72 19.46
CA ILE A 45 7.91 0.74 20.92
C ILE A 45 9.35 1.03 21.34
N ASP A 46 9.49 1.93 22.32
CA ASP A 46 10.75 2.25 23.00
C ASP A 46 10.71 1.84 24.46
N PHE A 47 11.72 1.08 24.89
CA PHE A 47 11.88 0.65 26.27
C PHE A 47 12.78 1.62 27.04
N HIS A 48 12.24 2.23 28.11
CA HIS A 48 12.90 3.24 28.95
C HIS A 48 13.49 2.69 30.26
N THR A 49 13.30 1.40 30.48
CA THR A 49 13.95 0.58 31.50
C THR A 49 14.10 -0.82 30.92
N ASP A 50 14.81 -1.71 31.62
CA ASP A 50 14.59 -3.12 31.40
C ASP A 50 13.09 -3.43 31.54
N TRP A 51 12.57 -4.19 30.60
CA TRP A 51 11.18 -4.57 30.56
C TRP A 51 11.06 -6.09 30.39
N GLY A 52 10.08 -6.70 31.04
CA GLY A 52 9.86 -8.13 30.95
C GLY A 52 8.43 -8.54 31.17
N ARG A 53 8.05 -9.66 30.56
CA ARG A 53 6.79 -10.34 30.81
C ARG A 53 7.04 -11.85 30.85
N GLY A 54 6.50 -12.50 31.88
CA GLY A 54 6.55 -13.95 32.01
C GLY A 54 5.69 -14.67 30.95
N PRO A 55 5.65 -16.01 30.98
CA PRO A 55 4.90 -16.81 30.02
C PRO A 55 3.39 -16.48 30.02
N GLY A 56 2.76 -16.65 28.87
CA GLY A 56 1.32 -16.40 28.72
C GLY A 56 0.80 -16.61 27.31
N ILE A 57 -0.47 -16.29 27.11
CA ILE A 57 -1.20 -16.46 25.85
C ILE A 57 -1.66 -15.09 25.36
N HIS A 58 -1.34 -14.78 24.11
CA HIS A 58 -1.76 -13.54 23.46
C HIS A 58 -3.19 -13.62 22.93
N HIS A 59 -3.91 -12.51 23.02
CA HIS A 59 -5.27 -12.35 22.47
C HIS A 59 -5.26 -11.98 20.97
N ALA A 60 -4.09 -11.62 20.43
CA ALA A 60 -3.84 -11.30 19.03
C ALA A 60 -2.63 -12.09 18.49
N ASN A 61 -2.58 -12.29 17.17
CA ASN A 61 -1.33 -12.73 16.51
C ASN A 61 -0.32 -11.60 16.68
N SER A 62 0.75 -11.85 17.45
CA SER A 62 1.68 -10.81 17.86
C SER A 62 3.06 -11.01 17.26
N GLU A 63 3.66 -9.97 16.72
CA GLU A 63 5.02 -10.01 16.18
C GLU A 63 5.91 -8.96 16.83
N TYR A 64 7.14 -9.33 17.16
CA TYR A 64 8.17 -8.47 17.71
C TYR A 64 9.35 -8.44 16.76
N TYR A 65 9.82 -7.27 16.34
CA TYR A 65 11.02 -7.11 15.53
C TYR A 65 11.97 -6.06 16.13
N VAL A 66 13.20 -6.45 16.45
CA VAL A 66 14.18 -5.57 17.09
C VAL A 66 14.87 -4.68 16.05
N LEU A 67 14.61 -3.38 16.12
CA LEU A 67 15.28 -2.36 15.30
C LEU A 67 16.67 -2.04 15.87
N GLU A 68 16.75 -1.90 17.20
CA GLU A 68 17.96 -1.54 17.94
C GLU A 68 17.88 -2.13 19.36
N GLY A 69 19.02 -2.47 19.96
CA GLY A 69 19.08 -3.07 21.30
C GLY A 69 18.96 -4.60 21.25
N SER A 70 18.26 -5.19 22.21
CA SER A 70 18.15 -6.65 22.31
C SER A 70 16.91 -7.13 23.04
N MET A 71 16.37 -8.26 22.58
CA MET A 71 15.37 -9.04 23.31
C MET A 71 15.96 -10.34 23.84
N THR A 72 15.34 -10.92 24.87
CA THR A 72 15.53 -12.32 25.25
C THR A 72 14.19 -13.03 25.21
N TYR A 73 14.08 -14.12 24.47
CA TYR A 73 12.88 -14.96 24.40
C TYR A 73 13.24 -16.39 24.80
N GLY A 74 12.53 -16.97 25.79
CA GLY A 74 12.81 -18.33 26.27
C GLY A 74 14.26 -18.56 26.68
N GLY A 75 14.91 -17.53 27.24
CA GLY A 75 16.33 -17.54 27.64
C GLY A 75 17.34 -17.30 26.52
N ARG A 76 16.92 -17.20 25.24
CA ARG A 76 17.79 -16.87 24.11
C ARG A 76 17.80 -15.36 23.86
N LYS A 77 18.97 -14.73 24.02
CA LYS A 77 19.18 -13.31 23.69
C LYS A 77 19.44 -13.12 22.20
N ILE A 78 18.77 -12.15 21.58
CA ILE A 78 18.90 -11.78 20.16
C ILE A 78 18.94 -10.24 20.05
N GLY A 79 19.84 -9.72 19.21
CA GLY A 79 20.02 -8.28 19.00
C GLY A 79 19.10 -7.71 17.92
N LYS A 80 19.57 -6.66 17.22
CA LYS A 80 18.95 -6.14 15.99
C LYS A 80 18.62 -7.28 15.02
N GLY A 81 17.45 -7.20 14.38
CA GLY A 81 16.94 -8.25 13.50
C GLY A 81 16.35 -9.46 14.23
N GLY A 82 16.36 -9.47 15.56
CA GLY A 82 15.61 -10.45 16.34
C GLY A 82 14.12 -10.35 16.05
N TYR A 83 13.51 -11.46 15.66
CA TYR A 83 12.10 -11.57 15.31
C TYR A 83 11.43 -12.67 16.13
N VAL A 84 10.24 -12.38 16.67
CA VAL A 84 9.36 -13.35 17.32
C VAL A 84 7.95 -13.22 16.75
N TYR A 85 7.38 -14.33 16.28
CA TYR A 85 5.94 -14.46 16.03
C TYR A 85 5.32 -15.30 17.14
N ALA A 86 4.29 -14.75 17.78
CA ALA A 86 3.52 -15.31 18.87
C ALA A 86 2.05 -15.44 18.43
N PRO A 87 1.60 -16.64 17.99
CA PRO A 87 0.23 -16.82 17.51
C PRO A 87 -0.80 -16.64 18.63
N LYS A 88 -1.97 -16.10 18.28
CA LYS A 88 -3.12 -15.97 19.16
C LYS A 88 -3.50 -17.33 19.75
N GLY A 89 -3.75 -17.37 21.06
CA GLY A 89 -4.20 -18.59 21.72
C GLY A 89 -3.12 -19.67 21.95
N VAL A 90 -1.87 -19.42 21.58
CA VAL A 90 -0.74 -20.34 21.81
C VAL A 90 0.06 -19.90 23.03
N PRO A 91 0.39 -20.79 23.99
CA PRO A 91 1.30 -20.48 25.09
C PRO A 91 2.67 -20.04 24.57
N THR A 92 3.12 -18.89 25.05
CA THR A 92 4.40 -18.25 24.73
C THR A 92 5.26 -18.13 25.97
N ASP A 93 6.57 -18.14 25.75
CA ASP A 93 7.56 -18.11 26.84
C ASP A 93 7.78 -16.67 27.32
N ALA A 94 8.54 -16.54 28.40
CA ALA A 94 8.97 -15.24 28.89
C ALA A 94 9.74 -14.46 27.82
N ILE A 95 9.44 -13.18 27.73
CA ILE A 95 10.10 -12.22 26.84
C ILE A 95 10.57 -11.02 27.63
N THR A 96 11.81 -10.59 27.41
CA THR A 96 12.39 -9.38 28.01
C THR A 96 13.07 -8.52 26.96
N PHE A 97 13.12 -7.22 27.21
CA PHE A 97 13.81 -6.23 26.42
C PHE A 97 14.73 -5.42 27.32
N ALA A 98 15.96 -5.18 26.88
CA ALA A 98 16.91 -4.34 27.61
C ALA A 98 16.51 -2.87 27.50
N GLU A 99 16.82 -2.06 28.52
CA GLU A 99 16.68 -0.61 28.43
C GLU A 99 17.33 -0.04 27.15
N GLY A 100 16.65 0.90 26.50
CA GLY A 100 17.09 1.53 25.24
C GLY A 100 16.75 0.72 23.98
N THR A 101 16.17 -0.47 24.12
CA THR A 101 15.72 -1.28 22.97
C THR A 101 14.56 -0.60 22.25
N ARG A 102 14.58 -0.67 20.91
CA ARG A 102 13.53 -0.18 20.02
C ARG A 102 13.03 -1.31 19.16
N ILE A 103 11.72 -1.45 19.06
CA ILE A 103 11.09 -2.53 18.29
C ILE A 103 9.96 -2.01 17.41
N LEU A 104 9.66 -2.79 16.38
CA LEU A 104 8.32 -2.84 15.80
C LEU A 104 7.54 -3.94 16.51
N HIS A 105 6.28 -3.65 16.84
CA HIS A 105 5.36 -4.57 17.46
C HIS A 105 4.05 -4.56 16.69
N TYR A 106 3.65 -5.72 16.19
CA TYR A 106 2.43 -5.89 15.44
C TYR A 106 1.45 -6.76 16.20
N ARG A 107 0.16 -6.46 16.09
CA ARG A 107 -0.95 -7.25 16.62
C ARG A 107 -1.99 -7.38 15.51
N GLU A 108 -2.42 -8.60 15.19
CA GLU A 108 -3.50 -8.83 14.22
C GLU A 108 -4.61 -9.68 14.84
N TYR A 109 -5.85 -9.34 14.48
CA TYR A 109 -7.07 -10.08 14.83
C TYR A 109 -7.33 -10.18 16.34
N GLY A 110 -6.96 -9.15 17.10
CA GLY A 110 -7.22 -9.06 18.53
C GLY A 110 -6.58 -7.84 19.19
N ASP A 111 -6.94 -7.64 20.45
CA ASP A 111 -6.49 -6.51 21.26
C ASP A 111 -5.14 -6.77 21.99
N ALA A 112 -4.80 -5.88 22.94
CA ALA A 112 -3.61 -5.96 23.76
C ALA A 112 -3.60 -7.09 24.81
N GLY A 113 -4.68 -7.86 24.91
CA GLY A 113 -4.92 -8.83 25.97
C GLY A 113 -3.83 -9.91 26.07
N PHE A 114 -3.56 -10.32 27.30
CA PHE A 114 -2.54 -11.33 27.59
C PHE A 114 -2.89 -12.10 28.87
N ASP A 115 -3.08 -13.41 28.74
CA ASP A 115 -3.39 -14.30 29.86
C ASP A 115 -2.11 -14.96 30.37
N ARG A 116 -1.73 -14.67 31.62
CA ARG A 116 -0.56 -15.30 32.25
C ARG A 116 -0.80 -16.80 32.40
N VAL A 117 0.23 -17.60 32.14
CA VAL A 117 0.21 -19.05 32.38
C VAL A 117 1.46 -19.47 33.16
N ASP A 118 1.34 -20.57 33.90
CA ASP A 118 2.44 -21.08 34.73
C ASP A 118 3.50 -21.84 33.90
N SER A 119 3.16 -22.31 32.70
CA SER A 119 4.08 -23.02 31.81
C SER A 119 3.59 -23.11 30.36
N LEU A 120 4.51 -23.41 29.44
CA LEU A 120 4.19 -23.71 28.03
C LEU A 120 3.36 -24.98 27.82
N ALA A 121 3.20 -25.81 28.85
CA ALA A 121 2.34 -27.00 28.80
C ALA A 121 0.85 -26.66 28.97
N HIS A 122 0.51 -25.39 29.24
CA HIS A 122 -0.87 -24.93 29.27
C HIS A 122 -1.57 -25.27 27.94
N PRO A 123 -2.86 -25.68 27.95
CA PRO A 123 -3.57 -25.95 26.71
C PRO A 123 -3.65 -24.69 25.83
N ARG A 124 -3.51 -24.89 24.53
CA ARG A 124 -3.84 -23.87 23.51
C ARG A 124 -5.34 -23.61 23.53
N TRP A 125 -5.74 -22.41 23.10
CA TRP A 125 -7.14 -22.15 22.81
C TRP A 125 -7.64 -22.98 21.63
N GLU A 126 -8.94 -23.25 21.63
CA GLU A 126 -9.59 -23.93 20.50
C GLU A 126 -9.40 -23.13 19.21
N GLY A 127 -9.01 -23.81 18.12
CA GLY A 127 -8.80 -23.19 16.82
C GLY A 127 -7.49 -22.42 16.66
N ALA A 128 -6.67 -22.29 17.71
CA ALA A 128 -5.32 -21.73 17.61
C ALA A 128 -4.45 -22.59 16.67
N ARG A 129 -3.66 -21.92 15.83
CA ARG A 129 -2.81 -22.56 14.81
C ARG A 129 -1.38 -22.09 14.96
N GLU A 130 -0.50 -22.76 14.20
CA GLU A 130 0.92 -22.44 14.10
C GLU A 130 1.66 -22.61 15.43
N ASP A 131 2.97 -22.40 15.37
CA ASP A 131 3.86 -22.43 16.53
C ASP A 131 4.57 -21.08 16.64
N VAL A 132 5.12 -20.79 17.82
CA VAL A 132 5.97 -19.62 18.00
C VAL A 132 7.20 -19.72 17.08
N ILE A 133 7.49 -18.66 16.35
CA ILE A 133 8.69 -18.55 15.51
C ILE A 133 9.67 -17.60 16.20
N VAL A 134 10.95 -17.98 16.23
CA VAL A 134 12.04 -17.15 16.78
C VAL A 134 13.20 -17.13 15.79
N ILE A 135 13.46 -15.97 15.20
CA ILE A 135 14.44 -15.79 14.12
C ILE A 135 15.48 -14.73 14.52
N ASP A 136 16.72 -14.97 14.10
CA ASP A 136 17.75 -13.93 14.00
C ASP A 136 17.90 -13.58 12.52
N SER A 137 17.28 -12.49 12.08
CA SER A 137 17.25 -12.14 10.65
C SER A 137 18.60 -11.69 10.12
N GLU A 138 19.51 -11.22 10.99
CA GLU A 138 20.87 -10.83 10.60
C GLU A 138 21.70 -12.05 10.22
N ALA A 139 21.43 -13.21 10.84
CA ALA A 139 22.08 -14.47 10.52
C ALA A 139 21.53 -15.14 9.24
N MET A 140 20.38 -14.68 8.72
CA MET A 140 19.79 -15.22 7.49
C MET A 140 20.51 -14.73 6.24
N GLN A 141 20.49 -15.55 5.20
CA GLN A 141 20.90 -15.15 3.86
C GLN A 141 19.76 -14.44 3.13
N TRP A 142 20.12 -13.56 2.21
CA TRP A 142 19.17 -12.91 1.31
C TRP A 142 18.92 -13.81 0.10
N ASP A 143 17.66 -14.11 -0.18
CA ASP A 143 17.28 -14.81 -1.40
C ASP A 143 16.89 -13.79 -2.47
N ALA A 144 17.35 -13.97 -3.70
CA ALA A 144 16.84 -13.17 -4.82
C ALA A 144 15.35 -13.50 -5.04
N VAL A 145 14.53 -12.49 -5.30
CA VAL A 145 13.11 -12.71 -5.59
C VAL A 145 13.00 -13.53 -6.89
N PRO A 146 12.39 -14.74 -6.87
CA PRO A 146 12.47 -15.69 -7.99
C PRO A 146 11.48 -15.41 -9.13
N ASN A 147 10.51 -14.50 -8.95
CA ASN A 147 9.42 -14.29 -9.89
C ASN A 147 9.71 -13.18 -10.92
N PRO A 148 9.29 -13.34 -12.20
CA PRO A 148 9.45 -12.34 -13.26
C PRO A 148 8.51 -11.11 -13.15
N GLY A 149 7.84 -10.93 -12.00
CA GLY A 149 6.88 -9.85 -11.77
C GLY A 149 7.55 -8.49 -11.57
N PRO A 150 8.33 -8.31 -10.48
CA PRO A 150 9.12 -7.09 -10.25
C PRO A 150 10.43 -7.07 -11.05
N MET A 151 11.02 -5.88 -11.17
CA MET A 151 12.37 -5.72 -11.74
C MET A 151 13.41 -6.53 -10.94
N PRO A 152 14.38 -7.20 -11.59
CA PRO A 152 15.49 -7.85 -10.89
C PRO A 152 16.25 -6.87 -9.98
N GLY A 153 16.80 -7.37 -8.87
CA GLY A 153 17.49 -6.56 -7.86
C GLY A 153 16.71 -6.39 -6.54
N LEU A 154 15.61 -7.13 -6.38
CA LEU A 154 14.94 -7.34 -5.09
C LEU A 154 15.41 -8.63 -4.43
N PHE A 155 15.60 -8.56 -3.12
CA PHE A 155 15.98 -9.66 -2.26
C PHE A 155 15.02 -9.78 -1.08
N ILE A 156 14.81 -10.99 -0.61
CA ILE A 156 13.80 -11.31 0.40
C ILE A 156 14.38 -12.19 1.51
N LYS A 157 13.88 -11.97 2.73
CA LYS A 157 13.97 -12.91 3.86
C LYS A 157 12.58 -13.10 4.43
N TYR A 158 12.02 -14.29 4.29
CA TYR A 158 10.73 -14.63 4.90
C TYR A 158 10.91 -14.85 6.40
N LEU A 159 10.18 -14.11 7.22
CA LEU A 159 10.20 -14.23 8.69
C LEU A 159 9.02 -15.08 9.18
N HIS A 160 7.86 -14.89 8.57
CA HIS A 160 6.64 -15.67 8.84
C HIS A 160 5.80 -15.76 7.57
N VAL A 161 5.19 -16.92 7.34
CA VAL A 161 4.21 -17.15 6.29
C VAL A 161 3.12 -18.06 6.87
N ASP A 162 1.89 -17.55 6.96
CA ASP A 162 0.72 -18.33 7.31
C ASP A 162 0.35 -19.24 6.12
N PRO A 163 0.43 -20.58 6.28
CA PRO A 163 0.19 -21.52 5.20
C PRO A 163 -1.29 -21.61 4.76
N VAL A 164 -2.22 -21.04 5.51
CA VAL A 164 -3.66 -21.08 5.23
C VAL A 164 -4.13 -19.79 4.59
N THR A 165 -3.78 -18.64 5.18
CA THR A 165 -4.26 -17.34 4.68
C THR A 165 -3.34 -16.75 3.62
N GLY A 166 -2.07 -17.17 3.58
CA GLY A 166 -1.04 -16.52 2.77
C GLY A 166 -0.58 -15.18 3.36
N PHE A 167 -0.95 -14.86 4.61
CA PHE A 167 -0.37 -13.76 5.35
C PHE A 167 1.14 -13.97 5.47
N TYR A 168 1.95 -12.93 5.33
CA TYR A 168 3.37 -13.06 5.64
C TYR A 168 4.00 -11.77 6.13
N THR A 169 5.11 -11.95 6.83
CA THR A 169 6.06 -10.91 7.22
C THR A 169 7.42 -11.23 6.62
N ARG A 170 8.04 -10.25 5.98
CA ARG A 170 9.32 -10.39 5.29
C ARG A 170 10.19 -9.15 5.45
N LEU A 171 11.50 -9.34 5.35
CA LEU A 171 12.38 -8.24 4.96
C LEU A 171 12.50 -8.24 3.44
N VAL A 172 12.37 -7.06 2.83
CA VAL A 172 12.61 -6.83 1.42
C VAL A 172 13.75 -5.83 1.28
N HIS A 173 14.77 -6.18 0.52
CA HIS A 173 15.86 -5.28 0.17
C HIS A 173 15.86 -5.03 -1.34
N ALA A 174 15.81 -3.76 -1.72
CA ALA A 174 16.03 -3.32 -3.08
C ALA A 174 17.44 -2.73 -3.17
N GLN A 175 18.26 -3.27 -4.07
CA GLN A 175 19.63 -2.79 -4.27
C GLN A 175 19.65 -1.34 -4.77
N GLU A 176 20.76 -0.64 -4.58
CA GLU A 176 20.95 0.72 -5.11
C GLU A 176 20.61 0.84 -6.59
N GLY A 177 19.83 1.87 -6.95
CA GLY A 177 19.40 2.14 -8.33
C GLY A 177 18.37 1.16 -8.86
N TRP A 178 17.83 0.26 -8.03
CA TRP A 178 16.64 -0.50 -8.39
C TRP A 178 15.48 0.45 -8.65
N ALA A 179 14.81 0.29 -9.79
CA ALA A 179 13.68 1.11 -10.19
C ALA A 179 12.60 0.29 -10.90
N ASP A 180 11.32 0.60 -10.64
CA ASP A 180 10.19 0.08 -11.40
C ASP A 180 9.31 1.23 -11.88
N HIS A 181 9.21 1.34 -13.21
CA HIS A 181 8.46 2.39 -13.88
C HIS A 181 6.96 2.10 -14.01
N ARG A 182 6.45 0.99 -13.49
CA ARG A 182 5.02 0.65 -13.57
C ARG A 182 4.30 1.01 -12.27
N LEU A 183 3.04 1.42 -12.38
CA LEU A 183 2.17 1.65 -11.22
C LEU A 183 1.52 0.35 -10.82
N ALA A 184 1.85 -0.16 -9.63
CA ALA A 184 1.36 -1.42 -9.14
C ALA A 184 0.15 -1.26 -8.20
N HIS A 185 -0.70 -2.29 -8.15
CA HIS A 185 -1.75 -2.48 -7.15
C HIS A 185 -2.02 -3.98 -6.97
N HIS A 186 -2.53 -4.37 -5.79
CA HIS A 186 -2.53 -5.78 -5.33
C HIS A 186 -3.88 -6.17 -4.68
N PRO A 187 -4.23 -7.47 -4.61
CA PRO A 187 -5.47 -7.95 -3.99
C PRO A 187 -5.47 -7.91 -2.45
N CYS A 188 -4.30 -7.75 -1.84
CA CYS A 188 -4.08 -7.72 -0.39
C CYS A 188 -3.64 -6.33 0.07
N TYR A 189 -3.67 -6.08 1.39
CA TYR A 189 -2.97 -4.91 1.90
C TYR A 189 -1.46 -5.09 1.79
N GLU A 190 -0.76 -3.97 1.75
CA GLU A 190 0.68 -3.91 1.92
C GLU A 190 1.01 -2.86 2.98
N GLU A 191 1.78 -3.24 3.99
CA GLU A 191 2.37 -2.28 4.91
C GLU A 191 3.88 -2.47 5.00
N ALA A 192 4.60 -1.38 5.24
CA ALA A 192 6.03 -1.50 5.48
C ALA A 192 6.58 -0.40 6.38
N TYR A 193 7.67 -0.74 7.07
CA TYR A 193 8.50 0.18 7.81
C TYR A 193 9.91 0.16 7.25
N THR A 194 10.47 1.33 6.92
CA THR A 194 11.82 1.44 6.35
C THR A 194 12.88 1.28 7.43
N THR A 195 13.74 0.26 7.31
CA THR A 195 14.78 -0.11 8.29
C THR A 195 16.20 0.23 7.83
N GLN A 196 16.39 0.53 6.55
CA GLN A 196 17.67 0.98 5.98
C GLN A 196 17.44 1.77 4.69
N GLY A 197 18.28 2.77 4.45
CA GLY A 197 18.36 3.46 3.16
C GLY A 197 17.12 4.29 2.86
N HIS A 198 16.87 4.57 1.58
CA HIS A 198 15.66 5.24 1.15
C HIS A 198 15.28 4.99 -0.31
N MET A 199 14.00 5.17 -0.61
CA MET A 199 13.41 5.07 -1.94
C MET A 199 12.58 6.31 -2.22
N GLU A 200 12.75 6.88 -3.42
CA GLU A 200 11.86 7.92 -3.93
C GLU A 200 10.79 7.30 -4.82
N TYR A 201 9.58 7.80 -4.68
CA TYR A 201 8.48 7.43 -5.54
C TYR A 201 7.45 8.56 -5.60
N ASN A 202 6.38 8.30 -6.33
CA ASN A 202 5.41 9.30 -6.78
C ASN A 202 4.68 10.05 -5.65
N PHE A 203 4.58 9.48 -4.45
CA PHE A 203 3.97 10.15 -3.29
C PHE A 203 4.99 10.75 -2.30
N GLY A 204 6.29 10.58 -2.54
CA GLY A 204 7.37 11.14 -1.71
C GLY A 204 8.55 10.20 -1.49
N THR A 205 9.24 10.37 -0.36
CA THR A 205 10.42 9.56 -0.01
C THR A 205 10.09 8.62 1.15
N LEU A 206 10.39 7.33 0.98
CA LEU A 206 10.44 6.33 2.04
C LEU A 206 11.85 6.33 2.61
N ASP A 207 12.11 7.15 3.63
CA ASP A 207 13.39 7.18 4.35
C ASP A 207 13.34 6.38 5.66
N LEU A 208 14.48 6.23 6.33
CA LEU A 208 14.58 5.49 7.59
C LEU A 208 13.52 5.95 8.60
N GLY A 209 12.72 5.00 9.08
CA GLY A 209 11.63 5.28 10.01
C GLY A 209 10.32 5.73 9.38
N THR A 210 10.22 5.75 8.05
CA THR A 210 8.94 5.98 7.37
C THR A 210 8.11 4.70 7.31
N TYR A 211 6.83 4.86 7.64
CA TYR A 211 5.81 3.81 7.62
C TYR A 211 4.68 4.11 6.62
N PHE A 212 4.15 3.04 6.04
CA PHE A 212 2.91 3.06 5.25
C PHE A 212 2.04 1.84 5.54
N PHE A 213 0.73 1.99 5.32
CA PHE A 213 -0.29 0.95 5.29
C PHE A 213 -1.22 1.22 4.11
N ARG A 214 -1.09 0.45 3.04
CA ARG A 214 -1.92 0.53 1.83
C ARG A 214 -2.94 -0.59 1.85
N PRO A 215 -4.24 -0.29 1.97
CA PRO A 215 -5.26 -1.30 1.75
C PRO A 215 -5.21 -1.89 0.34
N ALA A 216 -5.98 -2.96 0.12
CA ALA A 216 -6.04 -3.62 -1.18
C ALA A 216 -6.41 -2.63 -2.31
N ARG A 217 -5.81 -2.85 -3.49
CA ARG A 217 -6.02 -2.09 -4.72
C ARG A 217 -5.55 -0.64 -4.70
N VAL A 218 -4.92 -0.16 -3.63
CA VAL A 218 -4.28 1.17 -3.62
C VAL A 218 -3.10 1.17 -4.58
N LYS A 219 -3.18 2.02 -5.61
CA LYS A 219 -2.15 2.19 -6.63
C LYS A 219 -0.91 2.92 -6.11
N HIS A 220 0.27 2.46 -6.47
CA HIS A 220 1.54 3.03 -6.02
C HIS A 220 2.71 2.77 -6.98
N GLY A 221 3.79 3.55 -6.85
CA GLY A 221 4.93 3.61 -7.78
C GLY A 221 4.91 4.93 -8.56
N HIS A 222 5.86 5.34 -9.37
CA HIS A 222 7.09 4.70 -9.81
C HIS A 222 8.17 4.72 -8.74
N PHE A 223 8.90 3.63 -8.61
CA PHE A 223 9.89 3.46 -7.55
C PHE A 223 11.29 3.66 -8.08
N THR A 224 12.15 4.30 -7.29
CA THR A 224 13.60 4.30 -7.48
C THR A 224 14.31 4.34 -6.13
N THR A 225 15.23 3.41 -5.91
CA THR A 225 16.07 3.37 -4.72
C THR A 225 17.33 4.19 -4.89
N MET A 226 17.75 4.82 -3.80
CA MET A 226 18.89 5.73 -3.79
C MET A 226 20.17 5.04 -3.31
N GLU A 227 21.22 5.82 -3.05
CA GLU A 227 22.53 5.33 -2.60
C GLU A 227 22.39 4.35 -1.42
N GLY A 228 23.03 3.18 -1.52
CA GLY A 228 22.96 2.11 -0.53
C GLY A 228 21.69 1.24 -0.59
N GLY A 229 20.77 1.50 -1.53
CA GLY A 229 19.51 0.79 -1.66
C GLY A 229 18.51 1.13 -0.56
N ALA A 230 17.51 0.27 -0.37
CA ALA A 230 16.55 0.42 0.71
C ALA A 230 16.06 -0.94 1.23
N THR A 231 15.78 -1.02 2.53
CA THR A 231 15.27 -2.23 3.17
C THR A 231 14.03 -1.89 3.99
N TRP A 232 13.02 -2.76 3.90
CA TRP A 232 11.79 -2.65 4.66
C TRP A 232 11.46 -3.95 5.40
N LEU A 233 10.88 -3.82 6.58
CA LEU A 233 10.04 -4.87 7.14
C LEU A 233 8.64 -4.68 6.54
N LEU A 234 8.18 -5.65 5.77
CA LEU A 234 6.98 -5.55 4.93
C LEU A 234 6.02 -6.71 5.24
N ARG A 235 4.73 -6.41 5.39
CA ARG A 235 3.66 -7.36 5.71
C ARG A 235 2.50 -7.23 4.71
N SER A 236 1.87 -8.35 4.43
CA SER A 236 0.65 -8.43 3.60
C SER A 236 -0.25 -9.54 4.13
N ASP A 237 -1.57 -9.33 4.10
CA ASP A 237 -2.58 -10.33 4.48
C ASP A 237 -2.92 -11.35 3.40
N GLY A 238 -2.07 -11.45 2.37
CA GLY A 238 -2.23 -12.41 1.29
C GLY A 238 -1.11 -12.30 0.25
N GLU A 239 -1.17 -13.17 -0.75
CA GLU A 239 -0.20 -13.20 -1.84
C GLU A 239 -0.18 -11.85 -2.60
N LEU A 240 1.00 -11.23 -2.65
CA LEU A 240 1.18 -9.91 -3.27
C LEU A 240 1.42 -10.09 -4.78
N GLN A 241 0.32 -10.32 -5.48
CA GLN A 241 0.28 -10.34 -6.92
C GLN A 241 0.29 -8.91 -7.47
N ASN A 242 1.28 -8.58 -8.28
CA ASN A 242 1.38 -7.26 -8.90
C ASN A 242 0.48 -7.17 -10.14
N TRP A 243 -0.43 -6.19 -10.13
CA TRP A 243 -1.18 -5.73 -11.29
C TRP A 243 -0.75 -4.32 -11.65
N TYR A 244 -0.62 -4.02 -12.94
CA TYR A 244 -0.01 -2.78 -13.40
C TYR A 244 -0.98 -1.89 -14.19
N THR A 245 -0.87 -0.58 -13.98
CA THR A 245 -1.59 0.45 -14.76
C THR A 245 -0.58 1.34 -15.49
N GLN A 246 -0.92 1.75 -16.70
CA GLN A 246 -0.11 2.65 -17.54
C GLN A 246 -1.01 3.61 -18.31
N ASN A 247 -0.44 4.75 -18.74
CA ASN A 247 -1.19 5.83 -19.38
C ASN A 247 -2.36 6.32 -18.51
N GLU A 248 -2.18 6.26 -17.21
CA GLU A 248 -3.11 6.74 -16.21
C GLU A 248 -3.36 8.24 -16.34
N TRP A 249 -4.57 8.63 -15.97
CA TRP A 249 -4.97 10.02 -15.93
C TRP A 249 -6.11 10.18 -14.93
N LEU A 250 -6.08 11.29 -14.22
CA LEU A 250 -7.22 11.78 -13.45
C LEU A 250 -7.50 13.21 -13.90
N ARG A 251 -8.78 13.54 -14.09
CA ARG A 251 -9.22 14.93 -14.22
C ARG A 251 -10.52 15.10 -13.44
N TRP A 252 -10.50 16.03 -12.50
CA TRP A 252 -11.66 16.43 -11.72
C TRP A 252 -11.94 17.89 -12.01
N GLY A 253 -13.22 18.27 -12.15
CA GLY A 253 -13.60 19.68 -12.19
C GLY A 253 -15.05 19.90 -11.76
N GLY A 254 -15.44 21.17 -11.76
CA GLY A 254 -16.80 21.57 -11.43
C GLY A 254 -17.03 23.06 -11.57
N GLU A 255 -18.15 23.50 -11.00
CA GLU A 255 -18.47 24.92 -10.85
C GLU A 255 -18.43 25.28 -9.37
N ALA A 256 -17.49 26.15 -9.01
CA ALA A 256 -17.47 26.81 -7.72
C ALA A 256 -18.77 27.60 -7.55
N VAL A 257 -19.45 27.44 -6.41
CA VAL A 257 -20.72 28.12 -6.13
C VAL A 257 -20.50 29.41 -5.34
N ASN A 258 -19.56 29.41 -4.40
CA ASN A 258 -19.34 30.48 -3.43
C ASN A 258 -17.86 30.74 -3.10
N TYR A 259 -16.93 30.15 -3.85
CA TYR A 259 -15.48 30.26 -3.64
C TYR A 259 -14.72 30.65 -4.91
N GLY A 260 -15.42 31.15 -5.93
CA GLY A 260 -14.79 31.86 -7.02
C GLY A 260 -14.29 33.24 -6.59
N PRO A 261 -13.62 33.97 -7.49
CA PRO A 261 -13.21 35.36 -7.25
C PRO A 261 -14.36 36.20 -6.71
N GLU A 262 -14.08 37.01 -5.68
CA GLU A 262 -15.07 37.85 -4.99
C GLU A 262 -16.23 37.06 -4.34
N GLY A 263 -16.05 35.76 -4.08
CA GLY A 263 -17.09 34.88 -3.55
C GLY A 263 -18.10 34.41 -4.61
N GLY A 264 -17.80 34.64 -5.89
CA GLY A 264 -18.66 34.33 -7.02
C GLY A 264 -18.59 32.89 -7.53
N ARG A 265 -19.23 32.65 -8.68
CA ARG A 265 -19.19 31.36 -9.38
C ARG A 265 -18.01 31.30 -10.34
N MET A 266 -17.42 30.12 -10.49
CA MET A 266 -16.27 29.92 -11.39
C MET A 266 -16.16 28.45 -11.81
N ARG A 267 -15.95 28.19 -13.10
CA ARG A 267 -15.58 26.85 -13.55
C ARG A 267 -14.11 26.58 -13.25
N TRP A 268 -13.81 25.39 -12.78
CA TRP A 268 -12.44 24.96 -12.55
C TRP A 268 -12.29 23.47 -12.87
N SER A 269 -11.07 23.08 -13.22
CA SER A 269 -10.66 21.69 -13.31
C SER A 269 -9.19 21.57 -12.93
N GLN A 270 -8.81 20.39 -12.50
CA GLN A 270 -7.43 20.00 -12.25
C GLN A 270 -7.24 18.55 -12.72
N SER A 271 -6.12 18.28 -13.38
CA SER A 271 -5.69 16.92 -13.73
C SER A 271 -4.41 16.51 -13.00
N SER A 272 -4.08 15.21 -13.01
CA SER A 272 -2.76 14.75 -12.57
C SER A 272 -1.63 15.34 -13.43
N HIS A 273 -1.90 15.67 -14.70
CA HIS A 273 -0.99 16.43 -15.55
C HIS A 273 -0.79 17.87 -15.03
N ASP A 274 -1.85 18.59 -14.67
CA ASP A 274 -1.73 19.95 -14.10
C ASP A 274 -0.92 19.93 -12.79
N LEU A 275 -1.11 18.91 -11.95
CA LEU A 275 -0.40 18.73 -10.68
C LEU A 275 1.09 18.41 -10.85
N GLY A 276 1.46 17.71 -11.92
CA GLY A 276 2.86 17.45 -12.28
C GLY A 276 3.52 18.57 -13.08
N SER A 277 2.77 19.61 -13.48
CA SER A 277 3.31 20.67 -14.33
C SER A 277 4.39 21.50 -13.62
N GLY A 278 5.55 21.64 -14.26
CA GLY A 278 6.71 22.35 -13.72
C GLY A 278 8.02 21.58 -13.91
N PRO A 279 9.14 22.10 -13.37
CA PRO A 279 10.41 21.37 -13.36
C PRO A 279 10.24 20.05 -12.59
N THR A 280 10.71 18.94 -13.16
CA THR A 280 10.76 17.66 -12.44
C THR A 280 11.71 17.78 -11.25
N TRP A 281 11.31 17.19 -10.13
CA TRP A 281 12.17 17.01 -8.95
C TRP A 281 13.08 15.80 -9.09
N ARG A 282 12.76 14.88 -10.01
CA ARG A 282 13.56 13.68 -10.26
C ARG A 282 14.90 14.04 -10.85
N SER A 283 15.94 13.37 -10.37
CA SER A 283 17.30 13.55 -10.89
C SER A 283 17.45 12.93 -12.30
N GLU A 284 18.48 13.35 -13.04
CA GLU A 284 18.80 12.71 -14.33
C GLU A 284 19.05 11.21 -14.20
N LYS A 285 19.63 10.78 -13.07
CA LYS A 285 19.85 9.37 -12.74
C LYS A 285 18.53 8.63 -12.55
N ASP A 286 17.60 9.19 -11.79
CA ASP A 286 16.28 8.59 -11.55
C ASP A 286 15.52 8.38 -12.88
N ILE A 287 15.48 9.41 -13.73
CA ILE A 287 14.89 9.30 -15.08
C ILE A 287 15.56 8.22 -15.93
N ALA A 288 16.89 8.07 -15.82
CA ALA A 288 17.63 7.03 -16.51
C ALA A 288 17.30 5.63 -15.98
N ASP A 289 17.20 5.46 -14.67
CA ASP A 289 16.86 4.18 -14.02
C ASP A 289 15.42 3.75 -14.37
N LEU A 290 14.45 4.68 -14.35
CA LEU A 290 13.07 4.43 -14.83
C LEU A 290 13.03 4.08 -16.32
N THR A 291 13.84 4.75 -17.14
CA THR A 291 13.94 4.42 -18.58
C THR A 291 14.55 3.03 -18.77
N ALA A 292 15.54 2.64 -17.98
CA ALA A 292 16.14 1.31 -18.02
C ALA A 292 15.15 0.21 -17.60
N SER A 293 14.32 0.48 -16.59
CA SER A 293 13.21 -0.38 -16.19
C SER A 293 12.25 -0.65 -17.35
N TRP A 294 11.82 0.39 -18.06
CA TRP A 294 10.99 0.25 -19.25
C TRP A 294 11.69 -0.55 -20.36
N GLN A 295 12.94 -0.24 -20.63
CA GLN A 295 13.73 -0.92 -21.66
C GLN A 295 13.80 -2.43 -21.39
N PHE A 296 14.00 -2.82 -20.13
CA PHE A 296 14.04 -4.21 -19.71
C PHE A 296 12.70 -4.94 -19.95
N GLN A 297 11.56 -4.31 -19.67
CA GLN A 297 10.25 -4.91 -19.95
C GLN A 297 10.03 -5.08 -21.46
N ARG A 298 10.42 -4.07 -22.24
CA ARG A 298 10.36 -4.13 -23.71
C ARG A 298 11.22 -5.25 -24.28
N ASP A 299 12.42 -5.47 -23.74
CA ASP A 299 13.36 -6.49 -24.20
C ASP A 299 12.87 -7.91 -23.87
N GLN A 300 11.96 -8.04 -22.90
CA GLN A 300 11.21 -9.27 -22.62
C GLN A 300 9.95 -9.43 -23.48
N GLY A 301 9.70 -8.51 -24.41
CA GLY A 301 8.54 -8.54 -25.29
C GLY A 301 7.23 -8.07 -24.64
N GLN A 302 7.30 -7.40 -23.47
CA GLN A 302 6.11 -6.85 -22.83
C GLN A 302 5.62 -5.60 -23.58
N PRO A 303 4.30 -5.46 -23.83
CA PRO A 303 3.72 -4.28 -24.45
C PRO A 303 3.65 -3.13 -23.44
N ASP A 304 4.81 -2.54 -23.14
CA ASP A 304 4.98 -1.56 -22.07
C ASP A 304 5.16 -0.11 -22.58
N ALA A 305 4.56 0.86 -21.90
CA ALA A 305 4.65 2.27 -22.22
C ALA A 305 5.86 2.91 -21.53
N ARG A 306 6.60 3.73 -22.26
CA ARG A 306 7.74 4.46 -21.69
C ARG A 306 7.26 5.41 -20.60
N TYR A 307 7.95 5.40 -19.45
CA TYR A 307 7.75 6.39 -18.40
C TYR A 307 7.78 7.81 -18.96
N THR A 308 6.78 8.59 -18.57
CA THR A 308 6.70 10.02 -18.84
C THR A 308 6.31 10.69 -17.54
N GLN A 309 7.12 11.63 -17.07
CA GLN A 309 6.81 12.46 -15.93
C GLN A 309 5.44 13.14 -16.12
N HIS A 310 4.57 13.05 -15.12
CA HIS A 310 3.30 13.78 -15.14
C HIS A 310 3.53 15.28 -15.33
N GLY A 311 2.66 15.94 -16.10
CA GLY A 311 2.80 17.35 -16.44
C GLY A 311 3.79 17.65 -17.57
N GLN A 312 4.50 16.64 -18.08
CA GLN A 312 5.33 16.74 -19.29
C GLN A 312 4.64 16.07 -20.48
N GLY A 313 4.80 16.62 -21.68
CA GLY A 313 4.18 16.07 -22.90
C GLY A 313 2.67 16.28 -22.97
N VAL A 314 1.96 15.30 -23.55
CA VAL A 314 0.51 15.38 -23.81
C VAL A 314 -0.29 15.06 -22.55
N ASP A 315 -1.24 15.92 -22.18
CA ASP A 315 -2.23 15.63 -21.14
C ASP A 315 -3.12 14.44 -21.55
N ARG A 316 -2.90 13.31 -20.88
CA ARG A 316 -3.62 12.05 -21.12
C ARG A 316 -5.12 12.17 -20.83
N SER A 317 -5.52 13.02 -19.89
CA SER A 317 -6.93 13.25 -19.59
C SER A 317 -7.65 13.97 -20.75
N ILE A 318 -7.01 14.98 -21.35
CA ILE A 318 -7.55 15.68 -22.52
C ILE A 318 -7.61 14.74 -23.72
N LEU A 319 -6.58 13.93 -23.93
CA LEU A 319 -6.57 12.95 -25.03
C LEU A 319 -7.71 11.94 -24.89
N ALA A 320 -7.96 11.44 -23.67
CA ALA A 320 -9.04 10.50 -23.40
C ALA A 320 -10.42 11.14 -23.68
N ILE A 321 -10.65 12.36 -23.17
CA ILE A 321 -11.89 13.13 -23.42
C ILE A 321 -12.08 13.45 -24.90
N ALA A 322 -11.01 13.88 -25.61
CA ALA A 322 -11.09 14.23 -27.02
C ALA A 322 -11.44 13.01 -27.88
N LYS A 323 -10.83 11.84 -27.61
CA LYS A 323 -11.15 10.58 -28.28
C LYS A 323 -12.59 10.15 -28.02
N ALA A 324 -13.05 10.28 -26.78
CA ALA A 324 -14.43 10.00 -26.43
C ALA A 324 -15.40 10.89 -27.22
N LEU A 325 -15.16 12.20 -27.26
CA LEU A 325 -15.99 13.14 -28.03
C LEU A 325 -15.96 12.87 -29.55
N ASP A 326 -14.81 12.51 -30.11
CA ASP A 326 -14.67 12.15 -31.52
C ASP A 326 -15.49 10.89 -31.85
N ALA A 327 -15.40 9.85 -31.00
CA ALA A 327 -16.21 8.64 -31.12
C ALA A 327 -17.72 8.95 -31.07
N ALA A 328 -18.16 9.80 -30.13
CA ALA A 328 -19.56 10.23 -30.06
C ALA A 328 -20.02 10.96 -31.32
N ARG A 329 -19.16 11.78 -31.94
CA ARG A 329 -19.48 12.52 -33.18
C ARG A 329 -19.55 11.60 -34.39
N LEU A 330 -18.63 10.64 -34.52
CA LEU A 330 -18.63 9.65 -35.60
C LEU A 330 -19.86 8.72 -35.53
N GLN A 331 -20.32 8.39 -34.33
CA GLN A 331 -21.53 7.59 -34.12
C GLN A 331 -22.84 8.41 -34.22
N GLY A 332 -22.76 9.73 -34.04
CA GLY A 332 -23.91 10.65 -34.15
C GLY A 332 -24.35 10.97 -35.58
N GLY A 333 -23.66 10.45 -36.60
CA GLY A 333 -23.99 10.62 -38.01
C GLY A 333 -23.65 12.02 -38.54
N HIS A 334 -23.05 12.07 -39.74
CA HIS A 334 -23.16 13.24 -40.58
C HIS A 334 -24.65 13.45 -40.87
N GLY A 335 -25.28 14.43 -40.22
CA GLY A 335 -26.54 14.97 -40.71
C GLY A 335 -26.27 15.52 -42.09
N ASP A 336 -26.65 14.76 -43.12
CA ASP A 336 -26.57 15.16 -44.52
C ASP A 336 -27.38 16.44 -44.69
N ASP A 337 -26.64 17.52 -44.84
CA ASP A 337 -27.14 18.85 -45.12
C ASP A 337 -27.53 18.92 -46.60
N HIS A 338 -28.56 18.20 -47.04
CA HIS A 338 -29.16 18.37 -48.37
C HIS A 338 -30.64 17.93 -48.45
N GLY A 339 -31.54 18.92 -48.57
CA GLY A 339 -32.61 18.88 -49.60
C GLY A 339 -34.04 18.51 -49.19
N HIS A 340 -34.83 19.55 -48.88
CA HIS A 340 -36.24 19.76 -49.23
C HIS A 340 -37.35 18.71 -48.91
N SER A 341 -38.29 19.21 -48.08
CA SER A 341 -39.76 19.31 -48.30
C SER A 341 -40.73 18.35 -47.58
N HIS A 342 -41.65 19.01 -46.86
CA HIS A 342 -43.05 18.76 -46.51
C HIS A 342 -43.51 17.53 -45.71
N ASP A 343 -44.12 17.86 -44.55
CA ASP A 343 -45.31 17.31 -43.87
C ASP A 343 -45.46 15.78 -43.74
N HIS A 344 -45.45 15.28 -42.50
CA HIS A 344 -46.65 14.78 -41.80
C HIS A 344 -46.32 14.25 -40.40
N ASP A 345 -47.29 14.43 -39.49
CA ASP A 345 -47.36 13.97 -38.10
C ASP A 345 -46.84 12.55 -37.86
N HIS A 346 -45.82 12.42 -37.02
CA HIS A 346 -45.61 11.23 -36.18
C HIS A 346 -44.88 11.64 -34.90
N ASP A 347 -45.53 11.39 -33.75
CA ASP A 347 -44.90 11.37 -32.43
C ASP A 347 -43.84 10.25 -32.41
N HIS A 348 -42.61 10.62 -32.76
CA HIS A 348 -41.44 9.81 -32.46
C HIS A 348 -40.85 10.33 -31.16
N GLU A 349 -41.04 9.58 -30.08
CA GLU A 349 -40.12 9.62 -28.94
C GLU A 349 -38.73 9.28 -29.47
N HIS A 350 -37.97 10.32 -29.82
CA HIS A 350 -36.54 10.20 -29.99
C HIS A 350 -35.97 9.95 -28.60
N SER A 351 -35.69 8.68 -28.25
CA SER A 351 -34.69 8.44 -27.22
C SER A 351 -33.41 9.07 -27.75
N HIS A 352 -33.05 10.22 -27.21
CA HIS A 352 -31.69 10.71 -27.29
C HIS A 352 -30.85 9.79 -26.41
N ASP A 353 -30.64 8.55 -26.85
CA ASP A 353 -29.63 7.71 -26.28
C ASP A 353 -28.31 8.43 -26.55
N VAL A 354 -27.79 9.07 -25.51
CA VAL A 354 -26.49 9.71 -25.51
C VAL A 354 -25.51 8.64 -26.00
N PRO A 355 -24.74 8.87 -27.08
CA PRO A 355 -23.78 7.90 -27.57
C PRO A 355 -22.93 7.41 -26.41
N ALA A 356 -22.99 6.11 -26.12
CA ALA A 356 -22.22 5.53 -25.05
C ALA A 356 -20.74 5.69 -25.41
N LEU A 357 -20.08 6.61 -24.72
CA LEU A 357 -18.65 6.81 -24.86
C LEU A 357 -17.93 5.52 -24.45
N ASP A 358 -17.15 4.95 -25.36
CA ASP A 358 -16.33 3.77 -25.05
C ASP A 358 -15.13 4.21 -24.22
N TRP A 359 -15.25 4.01 -22.90
CA TRP A 359 -14.19 4.20 -21.92
C TRP A 359 -13.47 2.88 -21.57
N GLY A 360 -13.75 1.80 -22.31
CA GLY A 360 -13.32 0.45 -21.98
C GLY A 360 -14.34 -0.29 -21.10
N ALA A 361 -13.85 -1.28 -20.33
CA ALA A 361 -14.69 -2.07 -19.44
C ALA A 361 -15.29 -1.21 -18.31
N ASP A 362 -16.55 -1.46 -17.97
CA ASP A 362 -17.18 -0.88 -16.78
C ASP A 362 -16.42 -1.39 -15.54
N PRO A 363 -15.89 -0.51 -14.66
CA PRO A 363 -15.23 -0.94 -13.44
C PRO A 363 -16.06 -1.91 -12.60
N ALA A 364 -17.39 -1.76 -12.57
CA ALA A 364 -18.28 -2.67 -11.85
C ALA A 364 -18.28 -4.11 -12.40
N SER A 365 -17.94 -4.27 -13.69
CA SER A 365 -17.78 -5.59 -14.32
C SER A 365 -16.47 -6.30 -13.96
N LEU A 366 -15.52 -5.57 -13.38
CA LEU A 366 -14.21 -6.07 -12.95
C LEU A 366 -14.17 -6.42 -11.45
N GLU A 367 -15.18 -6.02 -10.70
CA GLU A 367 -15.28 -6.23 -9.25
C GLU A 367 -15.35 -7.72 -8.88
N HIS A 368 -14.92 -8.04 -7.67
CA HIS A 368 -15.14 -9.37 -7.12
C HIS A 368 -16.65 -9.60 -6.91
N ALA A 369 -17.16 -10.81 -7.16
CA ALA A 369 -18.60 -11.10 -7.09
C ALA A 369 -19.25 -10.74 -5.73
N ASP A 370 -18.46 -10.86 -4.66
CA ASP A 370 -18.88 -10.57 -3.29
C ASP A 370 -18.73 -9.10 -2.88
N GLU A 371 -18.08 -8.27 -3.71
CA GLU A 371 -17.71 -6.89 -3.37
C GLU A 371 -18.91 -6.00 -3.04
N ARG A 372 -20.08 -6.32 -3.56
CA ARG A 372 -21.32 -5.58 -3.32
C ARG A 372 -22.31 -6.28 -2.39
N THR A 373 -22.01 -7.49 -1.95
CA THR A 373 -22.98 -8.37 -1.27
C THR A 373 -22.52 -8.90 0.07
N ASP A 374 -21.21 -8.95 0.32
CA ASP A 374 -20.67 -9.42 1.60
C ASP A 374 -20.78 -8.38 2.72
N SER A 375 -20.42 -8.78 3.93
CA SER A 375 -20.35 -7.91 5.12
C SER A 375 -19.38 -6.73 4.94
N GLY A 376 -18.45 -6.83 4.00
CA GLY A 376 -17.45 -5.84 3.63
C GLY A 376 -17.85 -4.96 2.45
N ALA A 377 -19.11 -5.00 2.00
CA ALA A 377 -19.53 -4.30 0.77
C ALA A 377 -19.40 -2.76 0.82
N HIS A 378 -19.28 -2.20 2.02
CA HIS A 378 -19.05 -0.77 2.27
C HIS A 378 -17.55 -0.41 2.27
N ASN A 379 -16.68 -1.40 2.13
CA ASN A 379 -15.24 -1.27 2.24
C ASN A 379 -14.55 -1.86 1.00
N TRP A 380 -14.30 -0.98 0.05
CA TRP A 380 -13.65 -1.33 -1.22
C TRP A 380 -12.17 -1.69 -1.01
N ALA A 381 -11.57 -1.21 0.06
CA ALA A 381 -10.19 -1.48 0.41
C ALA A 381 -9.99 -2.88 1.06
N GLN A 382 -11.08 -3.62 1.31
CA GLN A 382 -11.01 -4.97 1.89
C GLN A 382 -10.37 -5.95 0.92
N GLY A 383 -9.31 -6.62 1.37
CA GLY A 383 -8.71 -7.73 0.65
C GLY A 383 -9.73 -8.85 0.44
N ARG A 384 -9.73 -9.42 -0.75
CA ARG A 384 -10.54 -10.60 -1.10
C ARG A 384 -9.63 -11.62 -1.74
N ALA A 385 -9.86 -12.89 -1.45
CA ALA A 385 -9.09 -13.97 -2.03
C ALA A 385 -9.25 -13.93 -3.56
N TRP A 386 -8.13 -13.82 -4.26
CA TRP A 386 -8.08 -13.79 -5.71
C TRP A 386 -7.24 -14.96 -6.20
N LYS A 387 -7.67 -15.63 -7.26
CA LYS A 387 -6.90 -16.71 -7.89
C LYS A 387 -6.63 -16.41 -9.37
N PRO A 388 -5.55 -16.97 -9.94
CA PRO A 388 -5.26 -16.85 -11.37
C PRO A 388 -6.48 -17.22 -12.23
N GLY A 389 -6.94 -16.26 -13.04
CA GLY A 389 -8.08 -16.40 -13.94
C GLY A 389 -9.33 -15.64 -13.51
N ASP A 390 -9.39 -15.14 -12.28
CA ASP A 390 -10.46 -14.22 -11.86
C ASP A 390 -10.29 -12.84 -12.53
N HIS A 391 -11.35 -12.03 -12.56
CA HIS A 391 -11.26 -10.65 -13.04
C HIS A 391 -10.34 -9.83 -12.13
N ILE A 392 -9.55 -8.94 -12.73
CA ILE A 392 -8.69 -8.02 -11.97
C ILE A 392 -9.50 -6.75 -11.70
N PRO A 393 -9.85 -6.46 -10.43
CA PRO A 393 -10.60 -5.27 -10.10
C PRO A 393 -9.81 -4.00 -10.41
N ALA A 394 -10.52 -2.94 -10.77
CA ALA A 394 -9.91 -1.64 -10.99
C ALA A 394 -9.19 -1.11 -9.73
N PRO A 395 -8.08 -0.36 -9.89
CA PRO A 395 -7.38 0.24 -8.76
C PRO A 395 -8.23 1.29 -8.05
N ILE A 396 -7.97 1.48 -6.75
CA ILE A 396 -8.56 2.56 -5.95
C ILE A 396 -7.63 3.78 -6.00
N ILE A 397 -8.21 4.93 -6.31
CA ILE A 397 -7.53 6.23 -6.22
C ILE A 397 -7.52 6.67 -4.76
N SER A 398 -6.35 6.66 -4.14
CA SER A 398 -6.17 7.33 -2.84
C SER A 398 -6.17 8.84 -3.06
N SER A 399 -7.35 9.45 -3.00
CA SER A 399 -7.50 10.87 -3.33
C SER A 399 -6.91 11.81 -2.26
N LEU A 400 -6.59 11.32 -1.04
CA LEU A 400 -6.00 12.11 0.06
C LEU A 400 -5.33 11.19 1.11
N PRO A 401 -4.11 10.66 0.88
CA PRO A 401 -3.46 9.84 1.88
C PRO A 401 -3.04 10.64 3.13
N VAL A 402 -3.14 10.02 4.31
CA VAL A 402 -2.55 10.58 5.53
C VAL A 402 -1.03 10.50 5.40
N ARG A 403 -0.37 11.66 5.55
CA ARG A 403 1.08 11.79 5.37
C ARG A 403 1.72 12.68 6.43
N SER A 404 3.04 12.54 6.53
CA SER A 404 3.92 13.43 7.27
C SER A 404 3.74 14.87 6.80
N ARG A 405 3.63 15.78 7.78
CA ARG A 405 3.64 17.22 7.55
C ARG A 405 5.07 17.74 7.41
N SER A 406 6.05 17.00 7.94
CA SER A 406 7.46 17.43 8.03
C SER A 406 8.36 16.92 6.91
N ARG A 407 7.93 15.92 6.11
CA ARG A 407 8.74 15.32 5.04
C ARG A 407 8.15 15.57 3.64
N GLY A 408 8.98 16.10 2.74
CA GLY A 408 8.80 16.11 1.27
C GLY A 408 7.72 17.05 0.70
N ARG A 409 7.82 17.36 -0.60
CA ARG A 409 6.75 18.05 -1.36
C ARG A 409 5.69 17.02 -1.80
N TRP A 410 4.42 17.42 -1.90
CA TRP A 410 3.44 16.66 -2.68
C TRP A 410 3.47 17.21 -4.10
N ASP A 411 3.78 16.38 -5.08
CA ASP A 411 3.43 16.63 -6.47
C ASP A 411 2.63 15.42 -6.95
N GLY A 412 1.64 15.65 -7.79
CA GLY A 412 0.74 14.59 -8.27
C GLY A 412 1.41 13.63 -9.25
N ASP A 413 2.74 13.45 -9.17
CA ASP A 413 3.42 12.42 -9.95
C ASP A 413 2.78 11.07 -9.60
N GLY A 414 2.43 10.27 -10.61
CA GLY A 414 1.80 8.95 -10.46
C GLY A 414 0.32 8.91 -10.03
N MET A 415 -0.40 10.05 -10.02
CA MET A 415 -1.88 10.08 -9.87
C MET A 415 -2.61 9.63 -11.14
#